data_AF-A0A5C8L4X6-F1
#
_entry.id   AF-A0A5C8L4X6-F1
#
_cell.length_a   1.000
_cell.length_b   1.000
_cell.length_c   1.000
_cell.angle_alpha   90.00
_cell.angle_beta   90.00
_cell.angle_gamma   90.00
#
_symmetry.space_group_name_H-M   'P 1'
#
loop_
_entity.id
_entity.type
_entity.pdbx_description
1 polymer ?
#
loop_
_entity_poly.entity_id
_entity_poly.type
_entity_poly.pdbx_seq_one_letter_code
_entity_poly.pdbx_strand_id
1 'polypeptide(L)'
;MKYAVLVVFLIFNIGFCQNVQVDVNTYNAQDLSEMLLNNACSSLFNEEMSSSQAVGYFSQNNSNFPIEEGVIIRSGNAKHSEGPFSGNHLSSQINQNTNAYLENLNAASGQHAQITDVAFLLFEFVPLSHDFSFNFVFASNEYGQWQCVSSDVFAFVLTNLNTGQSQNLAVIPGTTTPVSVKNIKDKTYNNSCSSDNKHLFGEYLVNQPNAGLNMRGYTKVMKALAQIVPGDTYKIELLIADSNDANFDSAIFLEAGSFQTNVNLGDDEAICLGQSKTLTTGLDTQLYNHTWKMNGSVVNYTNTNTLTVTNPGDYSVEVTVNNTGCLLTDEIQLTQVQINEANNLKICYDDRANYFWDLTVNNHQILGVSPSDYELFYYAS
;
A
#
# COMPACT_ATOMS: atom_id res chain seq x y z
N MET A 1 40.80 60.19 -8.59
CA MET A 1 40.18 58.84 -8.67
C MET A 1 40.44 58.10 -7.37
N LYS A 2 39.42 57.91 -6.53
CA LYS A 2 39.49 57.06 -5.33
C LYS A 2 38.83 55.73 -5.69
N TYR A 3 39.58 54.63 -5.68
CA TYR A 3 39.04 53.29 -5.86
C TYR A 3 38.64 52.75 -4.48
N ALA A 4 37.34 52.50 -4.29
CA ALA A 4 36.84 51.76 -3.14
C ALA A 4 36.97 50.26 -3.46
N VAL A 5 37.77 49.55 -2.68
CA VAL A 5 37.86 48.08 -2.75
C VAL A 5 36.72 47.51 -1.94
N LEU A 6 35.74 46.91 -2.61
CA LEU A 6 34.64 46.17 -2.00
C LEU A 6 35.12 44.74 -1.73
N VAL A 7 35.36 44.41 -0.46
CA VAL A 7 35.65 43.04 -0.04
C VAL A 7 34.33 42.33 0.19
N VAL A 8 33.96 41.41 -0.71
CA VAL A 8 32.79 40.54 -0.57
C VAL A 8 33.19 39.35 0.30
N PHE A 9 32.65 39.28 1.52
CA PHE A 9 32.74 38.09 2.37
C PHE A 9 31.80 37.01 1.82
N LEU A 10 32.36 35.94 1.27
CA LEU A 10 31.63 34.72 0.92
C LEU A 10 31.33 33.96 2.21
N ILE A 11 30.06 34.03 2.65
CA ILE A 11 29.55 33.21 3.74
C ILE A 11 29.35 31.80 3.18
N PHE A 12 30.23 30.87 3.53
CA PHE A 12 29.99 29.44 3.32
C PHE A 12 28.87 29.00 4.25
N ASN A 13 27.66 28.81 3.70
CA ASN A 13 26.62 28.07 4.40
C ASN A 13 27.08 26.61 4.48
N ILE A 14 27.49 26.17 5.66
CA ILE A 14 27.69 24.76 5.96
C ILE A 14 26.27 24.17 6.03
N GLY A 15 25.80 23.57 4.94
CA GLY A 15 24.54 22.83 4.95
C GLY A 15 24.69 21.63 5.88
N PHE A 16 23.96 21.61 7.00
CA PHE A 16 23.82 20.38 7.78
C PHE A 16 23.09 19.36 6.93
N CYS A 17 23.65 18.15 6.81
CA CYS A 17 22.94 17.03 6.18
C CYS A 17 21.65 16.78 6.97
N GLN A 18 20.53 16.76 6.28
CA GLN A 18 19.22 16.53 6.86
C GLN A 18 18.95 15.02 6.90
N ASN A 19 18.47 14.51 8.03
CA ASN A 19 18.36 13.07 8.31
C ASN A 19 17.02 12.77 8.97
N VAL A 20 16.54 11.53 8.80
CA VAL A 20 15.38 10.99 9.50
C VAL A 20 15.49 11.30 11.00
N GLN A 21 14.41 11.84 11.56
CA GLN A 21 14.24 12.06 13.00
C GLN A 21 13.26 11.04 13.55
N VAL A 22 13.50 10.59 14.79
CA VAL A 22 12.62 9.62 15.46
C VAL A 22 12.19 10.17 16.83
N ASP A 23 10.89 10.17 17.09
CA ASP A 23 10.28 10.53 18.37
C ASP A 23 9.56 9.34 19.00
N VAL A 24 10.07 8.91 20.15
CA VAL A 24 9.60 7.77 20.95
C VAL A 24 8.92 8.20 22.26
N ASN A 25 8.83 9.51 22.53
CA ASN A 25 8.38 10.03 23.82
C ASN A 25 7.06 10.81 23.74
N THR A 26 6.72 11.35 22.57
CA THR A 26 5.54 12.23 22.41
C THR A 26 4.25 11.47 22.16
N TYR A 27 4.28 10.40 21.36
CA TYR A 27 3.09 9.74 20.83
C TYR A 27 2.81 8.41 21.53
N ASN A 28 1.54 8.17 21.85
CA ASN A 28 1.08 6.89 22.40
C ASN A 28 0.50 5.98 21.29
N ALA A 29 0.05 4.77 21.65
CA ALA A 29 -0.50 3.81 20.68
C ALA A 29 -1.71 4.35 19.88
N GLN A 30 -2.58 5.11 20.53
CA GLN A 30 -3.73 5.75 19.89
C GLN A 30 -3.26 6.80 18.87
N ASP A 31 -2.38 7.73 19.28
CA ASP A 31 -1.89 8.79 18.38
C ASP A 31 -1.20 8.22 17.13
N LEU A 32 -0.40 7.16 17.31
CA LEU A 32 0.31 6.49 16.22
C LEU A 32 -0.64 5.72 15.30
N SER A 33 -1.65 5.06 15.85
CA SER A 33 -2.65 4.34 15.05
C SER A 33 -3.53 5.31 14.26
N GLU A 34 -3.95 6.42 14.87
CA GLU A 34 -4.70 7.49 14.20
C GLU A 34 -3.89 8.13 13.07
N MET A 35 -2.58 8.31 13.26
CA MET A 35 -1.68 8.86 12.23
C MET A 35 -1.58 7.99 10.97
N LEU A 36 -1.69 6.66 11.13
CA LEU A 36 -1.65 5.75 9.98
C LEU A 36 -2.90 5.86 9.10
N LEU A 37 -4.03 6.26 9.69
CA LEU A 37 -5.29 6.48 8.98
C LEU A 37 -5.34 7.86 8.33
N ASN A 38 -5.82 7.90 7.09
CA ASN A 38 -6.01 9.17 6.37
C ASN A 38 -7.35 9.84 6.66
N ASN A 39 -8.25 9.20 7.40
CA ASN A 39 -9.63 9.64 7.49
C ASN A 39 -10.17 9.69 8.91
N ALA A 40 -10.98 10.72 9.17
CA ALA A 40 -11.68 10.94 10.44
C ALA A 40 -12.92 10.03 10.61
N CYS A 41 -12.99 8.93 9.85
CA CYS A 41 -14.22 8.20 9.61
C CYS A 41 -14.19 6.74 10.06
N SER A 42 -13.02 6.10 10.07
CA SER A 42 -12.86 4.81 10.73
C SER A 42 -12.59 5.01 12.21
N SER A 43 -13.41 4.41 13.06
CA SER A 43 -13.12 4.34 14.49
C SER A 43 -12.05 3.28 14.74
N LEU A 44 -11.05 3.66 15.54
CA LEU A 44 -10.05 2.76 16.09
C LEU A 44 -10.46 2.33 17.50
N PHE A 45 -10.07 1.11 17.84
CA PHE A 45 -10.31 0.53 19.15
C PHE A 45 -9.14 -0.35 19.58
N ASN A 46 -9.00 -0.58 20.89
CA ASN A 46 -8.06 -1.53 21.48
C ASN A 46 -6.61 -1.33 21.01
N GLU A 47 -6.18 -0.07 20.95
CA GLU A 47 -4.84 0.30 20.52
C GLU A 47 -3.80 -0.06 21.58
N GLU A 48 -2.78 -0.83 21.19
CA GLU A 48 -1.69 -1.23 22.07
C GLU A 48 -0.36 -1.19 21.31
N MET A 49 0.71 -0.84 22.02
CA MET A 49 2.07 -0.96 21.51
C MET A 49 2.94 -1.69 22.52
N SER A 50 3.93 -2.45 22.03
CA SER A 50 4.81 -3.26 22.89
C SER A 50 5.62 -2.42 23.88
N SER A 51 6.14 -1.27 23.41
CA SER A 51 6.98 -0.36 24.18
C SER A 51 7.10 0.97 23.45
N SER A 52 7.02 2.08 24.20
CA SER A 52 7.31 3.41 23.67
C SER A 52 8.77 3.56 23.22
N GLN A 53 9.69 2.67 23.59
CA GLN A 53 11.06 2.69 23.07
C GLN A 53 11.20 2.00 21.71
N ALA A 54 10.32 1.05 21.39
CA ALA A 54 10.38 0.23 20.17
C ALA A 54 9.52 0.78 19.03
N VAL A 55 8.50 1.56 19.40
CA VAL A 55 7.49 2.10 18.51
C VAL A 55 7.46 3.61 18.67
N GLY A 56 7.45 4.36 17.56
CA GLY A 56 7.41 5.81 17.62
C GLY A 56 7.05 6.46 16.30
N TYR A 57 7.08 7.78 16.29
CA TYR A 57 6.95 8.62 15.10
C TYR A 57 8.30 8.79 14.42
N PHE A 58 8.31 8.90 13.10
CA PHE A 58 9.45 9.40 12.35
C PHE A 58 9.04 10.49 11.36
N SER A 59 10.00 11.36 11.03
CA SER A 59 9.91 12.24 9.87
C SER A 59 11.16 12.14 9.02
N GLN A 60 11.01 12.19 7.70
CA GLN A 60 12.09 12.27 6.72
C GLN A 60 12.97 13.48 6.98
N ASN A 61 12.40 14.57 7.51
CA ASN A 61 13.08 15.81 7.84
C ASN A 61 13.97 16.27 6.67
N ASN A 62 13.44 16.30 5.45
CA ASN A 62 14.15 16.67 4.20
C ASN A 62 15.39 15.80 3.85
N SER A 63 15.53 14.60 4.43
CA SER A 63 16.50 13.61 3.95
C SER A 63 16.07 12.99 2.62
N ASN A 64 16.81 12.01 2.09
CA ASN A 64 16.41 11.25 0.89
C ASN A 64 15.54 10.01 1.22
N PHE A 65 15.12 9.83 2.47
CA PHE A 65 14.28 8.69 2.85
C PHE A 65 12.93 8.76 2.11
N PRO A 66 12.37 7.65 1.59
CA PRO A 66 11.28 7.74 0.62
C PRO A 66 9.88 7.89 1.22
N ILE A 67 9.74 7.91 2.55
CA ILE A 67 8.47 8.17 3.25
C ILE A 67 8.65 9.46 4.06
N GLU A 68 7.77 10.44 3.85
CA GLU A 68 7.87 11.77 4.47
C GLU A 68 7.71 11.73 5.99
N GLU A 69 6.76 10.95 6.48
CA GLU A 69 6.54 10.75 7.91
C GLU A 69 5.65 9.53 8.19
N GLY A 70 5.62 9.11 9.45
CA GLY A 70 4.69 8.09 9.93
C GLY A 70 5.21 7.32 11.13
N VAL A 71 4.91 6.03 11.18
CA VAL A 71 5.22 5.17 12.34
C VAL A 71 6.43 4.30 12.05
N ILE A 72 7.37 4.24 12.99
CA ILE A 72 8.48 3.30 13.00
C ILE A 72 8.23 2.22 14.06
N ILE A 73 8.45 0.96 13.69
CA ILE A 73 8.49 -0.19 14.59
C ILE A 73 9.84 -0.87 14.40
N ARG A 74 10.65 -1.00 15.45
CA ARG A 74 11.98 -1.63 15.38
C ARG A 74 12.06 -2.79 16.37
N SER A 75 12.70 -3.89 15.99
CA SER A 75 13.13 -4.93 16.93
C SER A 75 14.29 -4.38 17.76
N GLY A 76 13.96 -3.52 18.73
CA GLY A 76 14.92 -2.74 19.51
C GLY A 76 14.53 -1.27 19.61
N ASN A 77 15.46 -0.44 20.07
CA ASN A 77 15.20 0.98 20.31
C ASN A 77 15.04 1.77 19.00
N ALA A 78 13.83 2.20 18.68
CA ALA A 78 13.51 2.94 17.46
C ALA A 78 14.34 4.22 17.31
N LYS A 79 14.72 4.88 18.41
CA LYS A 79 15.56 6.10 18.38
C LYS A 79 16.93 5.84 17.76
N HIS A 80 17.42 4.61 17.80
CA HIS A 80 18.70 4.24 17.18
C HIS A 80 18.66 4.26 15.65
N SER A 81 17.49 4.43 15.03
CA SER A 81 17.33 4.58 13.58
C SER A 81 17.54 6.03 13.10
N GLU A 82 17.59 6.99 14.03
CA GLU A 82 17.76 8.41 13.74
C GLU A 82 19.14 8.75 13.17
N GLY A 83 19.17 9.80 12.35
CA GLY A 83 20.41 10.42 11.90
C GLY A 83 21.01 9.71 10.69
N PRO A 84 22.23 10.13 10.29
CA PRO A 84 22.87 9.44 9.21
C PRO A 84 23.40 8.07 9.68
N PHE A 85 23.59 7.14 8.75
CA PHE A 85 24.27 5.88 9.05
C PHE A 85 25.67 6.13 9.63
N SER A 86 25.92 5.61 10.83
CA SER A 86 27.16 5.83 11.58
C SER A 86 27.94 4.55 11.91
N GLY A 87 27.32 3.37 11.72
CA GLY A 87 27.87 2.10 12.21
C GLY A 87 27.71 1.87 13.72
N ASN A 88 27.16 2.84 14.46
CA ASN A 88 26.78 2.70 15.86
C ASN A 88 25.30 2.36 16.00
N HIS A 89 24.91 1.87 17.18
CA HIS A 89 23.53 1.53 17.51
C HIS A 89 22.87 0.57 16.49
N LEU A 90 23.65 -0.37 15.99
CA LEU A 90 23.17 -1.38 15.04
C LEU A 90 22.22 -2.38 15.70
N SER A 91 22.30 -2.51 17.03
CA SER A 91 21.54 -3.47 17.81
C SER A 91 21.10 -2.88 19.15
N SER A 92 19.96 -3.33 19.64
CA SER A 92 19.49 -3.11 21.01
C SER A 92 18.36 -4.06 21.34
N GLN A 93 18.37 -4.65 22.53
CA GLN A 93 17.29 -5.53 22.98
C GLN A 93 16.46 -4.83 24.08
N ILE A 94 15.18 -4.58 23.83
CA ILE A 94 14.27 -3.98 24.80
C ILE A 94 13.63 -5.05 25.69
N ASN A 95 13.31 -6.21 25.12
CA ASN A 95 12.60 -7.27 25.82
C ASN A 95 13.02 -8.68 25.36
N GLN A 96 12.52 -9.69 26.07
CA GLN A 96 12.70 -11.11 25.73
C GLN A 96 11.38 -11.77 25.32
N ASN A 97 10.38 -10.97 24.96
CA ASN A 97 9.06 -11.49 24.62
C ASN A 97 9.13 -12.30 23.32
N THR A 98 8.23 -13.26 23.20
CA THR A 98 8.06 -14.06 21.99
C THR A 98 6.67 -13.85 21.41
N ASN A 99 6.42 -14.35 20.19
CA ASN A 99 5.11 -14.31 19.58
C ASN A 99 4.87 -15.58 18.75
N ALA A 100 3.82 -16.33 19.07
CA ALA A 100 3.55 -17.62 18.45
C ALA A 100 3.28 -17.53 16.93
N TYR A 101 2.72 -16.41 16.44
CA TYR A 101 2.54 -16.20 15.01
C TYR A 101 3.89 -16.04 14.31
N LEU A 102 4.77 -15.18 14.86
CA LEU A 102 6.12 -14.99 14.33
C LEU A 102 6.96 -16.25 14.42
N GLU A 103 6.85 -17.05 15.49
CA GLU A 103 7.51 -18.35 15.63
C GLU A 103 7.10 -19.31 14.51
N ASN A 104 5.80 -19.40 14.23
CA ASN A 104 5.27 -20.25 13.14
C ASN A 104 5.70 -19.73 11.76
N LEU A 105 5.67 -18.41 11.54
CA LEU A 105 6.12 -17.79 10.29
C LEU A 105 7.62 -18.04 10.06
N ASN A 106 8.42 -17.90 11.11
CA ASN A 106 9.85 -18.18 11.08
C ASN A 106 10.12 -19.65 10.75
N ALA A 107 9.43 -20.58 11.43
CA ALA A 107 9.53 -22.02 11.14
C ALA A 107 9.13 -22.36 9.70
N ALA A 108 8.06 -21.75 9.18
CA ALA A 108 7.61 -21.93 7.80
C ALA A 108 8.63 -21.42 6.77
N SER A 109 9.46 -20.43 7.15
CA SER A 109 10.59 -19.95 6.34
C SER A 109 11.84 -20.85 6.41
N GLY A 110 11.76 -21.99 7.10
CA GLY A 110 12.86 -22.94 7.29
C GLY A 110 13.77 -22.59 8.47
N GLN A 111 13.32 -21.73 9.38
CA GLN A 111 14.11 -21.22 10.51
C GLN A 111 13.44 -21.60 11.82
N HIS A 112 14.06 -22.52 12.57
CA HIS A 112 13.52 -23.03 13.84
C HIS A 112 14.10 -22.32 15.08
N ALA A 113 14.58 -21.10 14.89
CA ALA A 113 15.23 -20.34 15.95
C ALA A 113 14.19 -19.67 16.85
N GLN A 114 14.57 -19.44 18.12
CA GLN A 114 13.73 -18.71 19.06
C GLN A 114 13.55 -17.26 18.59
N ILE A 115 12.33 -16.74 18.76
CA ILE A 115 11.99 -15.34 18.55
C ILE A 115 12.23 -14.57 19.84
N THR A 116 12.78 -13.37 19.73
CA THR A 116 12.98 -12.46 20.86
C THR A 116 12.80 -11.01 20.42
N ASP A 117 12.80 -10.10 21.38
CA ASP A 117 12.66 -8.65 21.15
C ASP A 117 11.49 -8.24 20.26
N VAL A 118 10.32 -8.84 20.50
CA VAL A 118 9.11 -8.54 19.75
C VAL A 118 8.72 -7.07 19.99
N ALA A 119 8.57 -6.34 18.90
CA ALA A 119 7.99 -5.02 18.87
C ALA A 119 6.70 -5.03 18.04
N PHE A 120 5.67 -4.32 18.51
CA PHE A 120 4.40 -4.26 17.81
C PHE A 120 3.64 -2.96 18.05
N LEU A 121 2.82 -2.60 17.06
CA LEU A 121 1.65 -1.74 17.19
C LEU A 121 0.44 -2.54 16.73
N LEU A 122 -0.63 -2.56 17.51
CA LEU A 122 -1.88 -3.21 17.15
C LEU A 122 -3.06 -2.30 17.44
N PHE A 123 -4.12 -2.49 16.65
CA PHE A 123 -5.40 -1.83 16.84
C PHE A 123 -6.49 -2.58 16.07
N GLU A 124 -7.73 -2.33 16.46
CA GLU A 124 -8.92 -2.78 15.78
C GLU A 124 -9.57 -1.65 15.00
N PHE A 125 -10.14 -1.96 13.85
CA PHE A 125 -10.84 -1.01 13.01
C PHE A 125 -12.01 -1.66 12.28
N VAL A 126 -12.97 -0.85 11.89
CA VAL A 126 -14.06 -1.25 11.00
C VAL A 126 -13.83 -0.58 9.65
N PRO A 127 -13.55 -1.36 8.59
CA PRO A 127 -13.29 -0.84 7.26
C PRO A 127 -14.57 -0.33 6.61
N LEU A 128 -14.41 0.68 5.77
CA LEU A 128 -15.50 1.33 5.05
C LEU A 128 -15.47 0.97 3.55
N SER A 129 -14.60 0.04 3.17
CA SER A 129 -14.32 -0.37 1.80
C SER A 129 -13.82 -1.80 1.73
N HIS A 130 -13.92 -2.39 0.54
CA HIS A 130 -13.39 -3.72 0.25
C HIS A 130 -11.87 -3.72 0.12
N ASP A 131 -11.28 -2.59 -0.26
CA ASP A 131 -9.85 -2.45 -0.42
C ASP A 131 -9.21 -1.90 0.85
N PHE A 132 -8.25 -2.65 1.38
CA PHE A 132 -7.37 -2.18 2.44
C PHE A 132 -5.94 -2.21 1.96
N SER A 133 -5.28 -1.06 2.07
CA SER A 133 -3.88 -0.94 1.68
C SER A 133 -3.16 0.06 2.54
N PHE A 134 -1.84 -0.11 2.62
CA PHE A 134 -0.93 0.86 3.22
C PHE A 134 0.47 0.69 2.66
N ASN A 135 1.25 1.76 2.72
CA ASN A 135 2.61 1.79 2.19
C ASN A 135 3.62 1.64 3.33
N PHE A 136 4.71 0.94 3.04
CA PHE A 136 5.76 0.68 4.03
C PHE A 136 7.14 0.54 3.40
N VAL A 137 8.17 0.73 4.22
CA VAL A 137 9.57 0.41 3.93
C VAL A 137 10.09 -0.52 5.01
N PHE A 138 10.72 -1.62 4.59
CA PHE A 138 11.50 -2.48 5.46
C PHE A 138 12.98 -2.08 5.41
N ALA A 139 13.61 -1.93 6.57
CA ALA A 139 15.02 -1.57 6.77
C ALA A 139 15.70 -2.54 7.74
N SER A 140 17.01 -2.76 7.58
CA SER A 140 17.74 -3.66 8.47
C SER A 140 19.24 -3.34 8.55
N ASN A 141 19.83 -3.62 9.71
CA ASN A 141 21.28 -3.60 9.92
C ASN A 141 21.99 -4.89 9.47
N GLU A 142 21.26 -5.86 8.93
CA GLU A 142 21.80 -7.11 8.39
C GLU A 142 22.17 -7.03 6.90
N TYR A 143 21.70 -6.02 6.17
CA TYR A 143 22.04 -5.82 4.76
C TYR A 143 23.56 -5.74 4.53
N GLY A 144 24.02 -6.31 3.40
CA GLY A 144 25.43 -6.50 3.12
C GLY A 144 25.99 -7.69 3.89
N GLN A 145 26.29 -7.53 5.18
CA GLN A 145 27.07 -8.53 5.92
C GLN A 145 26.32 -9.86 6.13
N TRP A 146 25.04 -9.82 6.49
CA TRP A 146 24.26 -10.98 6.94
C TRP A 146 23.13 -11.35 5.99
N GLN A 147 23.04 -10.69 4.83
CA GLN A 147 21.90 -10.80 3.92
C GLN A 147 21.58 -12.22 3.39
N CYS A 148 22.49 -13.19 3.53
CA CYS A 148 22.24 -14.59 3.15
C CYS A 148 21.64 -15.43 4.28
N VAL A 149 21.88 -15.04 5.53
CA VAL A 149 21.58 -15.85 6.72
C VAL A 149 20.62 -15.15 7.68
N SER A 150 20.35 -13.86 7.47
CA SER A 150 19.40 -13.02 8.21
C SER A 150 18.09 -13.72 8.50
N SER A 151 17.68 -13.65 9.77
CA SER A 151 16.57 -14.43 10.31
C SER A 151 15.45 -13.57 10.86
N ASP A 152 15.63 -12.26 10.97
CA ASP A 152 14.61 -11.34 11.47
C ASP A 152 13.29 -11.53 10.73
N VAL A 153 12.23 -11.57 11.53
CA VAL A 153 10.89 -11.90 11.06
C VAL A 153 9.96 -10.74 11.39
N PHE A 154 9.11 -10.41 10.43
CA PHE A 154 8.06 -9.44 10.65
C PHE A 154 6.80 -9.85 9.92
N ALA A 155 5.67 -9.37 10.42
CA ALA A 155 4.35 -9.72 9.91
C ALA A 155 3.40 -8.54 10.05
N PHE A 156 2.47 -8.45 9.10
CA PHE A 156 1.29 -7.60 9.18
C PHE A 156 0.09 -8.54 9.28
N VAL A 157 -0.29 -8.91 10.50
CA VAL A 157 -1.32 -9.92 10.73
C VAL A 157 -2.68 -9.24 10.77
N LEU A 158 -3.43 -9.39 9.68
CA LEU A 158 -4.79 -8.89 9.60
C LEU A 158 -5.76 -10.03 9.93
N THR A 159 -6.54 -9.85 10.99
CA THR A 159 -7.49 -10.85 11.50
C THR A 159 -8.92 -10.31 11.42
N ASN A 160 -9.80 -11.00 10.71
CA ASN A 160 -11.25 -10.72 10.77
C ASN A 160 -11.78 -11.29 12.09
N LEU A 161 -12.26 -10.43 13.00
CA LEU A 161 -12.71 -10.85 14.33
C LEU A 161 -14.07 -11.58 14.31
N ASN A 162 -14.86 -11.40 13.26
CA ASN A 162 -16.14 -12.10 13.09
C ASN A 162 -15.94 -13.57 12.69
N THR A 163 -14.89 -13.88 11.92
CA THR A 163 -14.60 -15.24 11.41
C THR A 163 -13.41 -15.92 12.09
N GLY A 164 -12.52 -15.15 12.73
CA GLY A 164 -11.25 -15.62 13.29
C GLY A 164 -10.17 -15.94 12.25
N GLN A 165 -10.39 -15.62 10.97
CA GLN A 165 -9.39 -15.85 9.92
C GLN A 165 -8.32 -14.76 9.93
N SER A 166 -7.05 -15.17 9.84
CA SER A 166 -5.88 -14.27 9.81
C SER A 166 -5.06 -14.46 8.53
N GLN A 167 -4.49 -13.38 8.03
CA GLN A 167 -3.55 -13.37 6.91
C GLN A 167 -2.35 -12.46 7.17
N ASN A 168 -1.17 -12.84 6.67
CA ASN A 168 0.01 -11.98 6.69
C ASN A 168 0.06 -11.10 5.44
N LEU A 169 0.06 -9.78 5.61
CA LEU A 169 0.19 -8.81 4.51
C LEU A 169 1.64 -8.37 4.25
N ALA A 170 2.59 -8.77 5.11
CA ALA A 170 4.02 -8.46 4.97
C ALA A 170 4.71 -9.40 3.95
N VAL A 171 4.18 -9.43 2.72
CA VAL A 171 4.66 -10.28 1.64
C VAL A 171 5.12 -9.44 0.45
N ILE A 172 6.00 -10.01 -0.38
CA ILE A 172 6.41 -9.39 -1.63
C ILE A 172 5.16 -9.22 -2.52
N PRO A 173 4.90 -8.02 -3.07
CA PRO A 173 3.70 -7.74 -3.85
C PRO A 173 3.46 -8.79 -4.95
N GLY A 174 2.24 -9.32 -4.99
CA GLY A 174 1.83 -10.36 -5.94
C GLY A 174 2.29 -11.79 -5.59
N THR A 175 2.82 -12.02 -4.39
CA THR A 175 3.29 -13.35 -3.94
C THR A 175 2.86 -13.65 -2.51
N THR A 176 3.13 -14.87 -2.03
CA THR A 176 3.02 -15.27 -0.61
C THR A 176 4.36 -15.27 0.12
N THR A 177 5.44 -14.82 -0.54
CA THR A 177 6.80 -14.83 0.04
C THR A 177 6.93 -13.69 1.04
N PRO A 178 7.26 -13.93 2.32
CA PRO A 178 7.43 -12.87 3.30
C PRO A 178 8.51 -11.88 2.90
N VAL A 179 8.32 -10.60 3.23
CA VAL A 179 9.41 -9.61 3.11
C VAL A 179 10.45 -9.91 4.18
N SER A 180 11.72 -9.96 3.78
CA SER A 180 12.87 -10.14 4.66
C SER A 180 14.14 -9.73 3.92
N VAL A 181 15.25 -9.56 4.65
CA VAL A 181 16.57 -9.33 4.04
C VAL A 181 16.93 -10.48 3.11
N LYS A 182 16.62 -11.74 3.47
CA LYS A 182 16.86 -12.91 2.62
C LYS A 182 16.08 -12.83 1.31
N ASN A 183 14.86 -12.30 1.32
CA ASN A 183 14.00 -12.32 0.13
C ASN A 183 14.16 -11.08 -0.76
N ILE A 184 14.72 -9.98 -0.24
CA ILE A 184 14.99 -8.75 -1.01
C ILE A 184 16.45 -8.35 -0.80
N LYS A 185 17.37 -8.82 -1.66
CA LYS A 185 18.81 -8.57 -1.53
C LYS A 185 19.49 -8.38 -2.87
N ASP A 186 20.62 -7.66 -2.86
CA ASP A 186 21.47 -7.50 -4.03
C ASP A 186 22.91 -7.94 -3.78
N LYS A 187 23.44 -8.80 -4.66
CA LYS A 187 24.81 -9.31 -4.63
C LYS A 187 25.87 -8.22 -4.69
N THR A 188 25.52 -7.04 -5.23
CA THR A 188 26.41 -5.87 -5.29
C THR A 188 27.00 -5.51 -3.93
N TYR A 189 26.26 -5.78 -2.84
CA TYR A 189 26.65 -5.45 -1.47
C TYR A 189 27.18 -6.66 -0.68
N ASN A 190 27.12 -7.87 -1.27
CA ASN A 190 27.75 -9.08 -0.76
C ASN A 190 27.90 -10.13 -1.88
N ASN A 191 29.10 -10.27 -2.42
CA ASN A 191 29.38 -11.17 -3.54
C ASN A 191 29.25 -12.67 -3.19
N SER A 192 29.16 -13.02 -1.90
CA SER A 192 28.91 -14.38 -1.44
C SER A 192 27.41 -14.75 -1.47
N CYS A 193 26.54 -13.79 -1.83
CA CYS A 193 25.09 -13.96 -1.91
C CYS A 193 24.57 -13.78 -3.33
N SER A 194 23.55 -14.56 -3.71
CA SER A 194 22.73 -14.23 -4.88
C SER A 194 21.92 -12.96 -4.63
N SER A 195 21.46 -12.33 -5.72
CA SER A 195 20.41 -11.31 -5.66
C SER A 195 19.05 -12.01 -5.70
N ASP A 196 18.12 -11.58 -4.85
CA ASP A 196 16.72 -12.03 -4.83
C ASP A 196 15.84 -10.79 -4.76
N ASN A 197 14.87 -10.66 -5.66
CA ASN A 197 13.98 -9.50 -5.77
C ASN A 197 14.68 -8.12 -5.71
N LYS A 198 15.92 -8.02 -6.21
CA LYS A 198 16.75 -6.79 -6.13
C LYS A 198 16.12 -5.52 -6.67
N HIS A 199 15.09 -5.62 -7.53
CA HIS A 199 14.36 -4.47 -8.05
C HIS A 199 13.53 -3.76 -6.97
N LEU A 200 13.24 -4.45 -5.86
CA LEU A 200 12.60 -3.94 -4.64
C LEU A 200 13.61 -3.45 -3.60
N PHE A 201 14.91 -3.73 -3.77
CA PHE A 201 15.93 -3.16 -2.89
C PHE A 201 16.10 -1.67 -3.22
N GLY A 202 16.09 -0.83 -2.18
CA GLY A 202 16.12 0.62 -2.31
C GLY A 202 17.56 1.12 -2.28
N GLU A 203 18.11 1.28 -1.07
CA GLU A 203 19.46 1.79 -0.88
C GLU A 203 20.26 0.98 0.13
N TYR A 204 21.58 0.98 -0.08
CA TYR A 204 22.58 0.51 0.87
C TYR A 204 23.38 1.71 1.38
N LEU A 205 23.27 2.01 2.67
CA LEU A 205 23.70 3.27 3.28
C LEU A 205 25.13 3.26 3.82
N VAL A 206 25.77 2.09 3.90
CA VAL A 206 27.15 2.00 4.38
C VAL A 206 28.08 2.78 3.44
N ASN A 207 28.88 3.69 4.01
CA ASN A 207 29.79 4.59 3.31
C ASN A 207 29.11 5.56 2.32
N GLN A 208 27.80 5.82 2.46
CA GLN A 208 27.10 6.82 1.65
C GLN A 208 27.16 8.20 2.30
N PRO A 209 27.49 9.28 1.55
CA PRO A 209 27.57 10.63 2.11
C PRO A 209 26.23 11.23 2.53
N ASN A 210 25.11 10.73 1.97
CA ASN A 210 23.74 11.19 2.24
C ASN A 210 22.90 10.11 2.92
N ALA A 211 23.52 9.32 3.81
CA ALA A 211 22.91 8.15 4.42
C ALA A 211 21.85 8.52 5.47
N GLY A 212 20.74 9.16 5.09
CA GLY A 212 19.81 9.84 6.01
C GLY A 212 19.08 8.99 7.06
N LEU A 213 19.38 7.70 7.16
CA LEU A 213 18.81 6.75 8.12
C LEU A 213 19.94 5.93 8.75
N ASN A 214 19.90 5.67 10.05
CA ASN A 214 20.88 4.81 10.72
C ASN A 214 20.50 3.33 10.64
N MET A 215 20.42 2.82 9.40
CA MET A 215 20.25 1.41 9.04
C MET A 215 21.21 1.07 7.90
N ARG A 216 21.72 -0.16 7.81
CA ARG A 216 22.64 -0.53 6.70
C ARG A 216 22.00 -0.47 5.33
N GLY A 217 20.71 -0.79 5.23
CA GLY A 217 19.97 -0.70 3.98
C GLY A 217 18.47 -0.81 4.18
N TYR A 218 17.73 -0.48 3.13
CA TYR A 218 16.28 -0.51 3.13
C TYR A 218 15.70 -0.79 1.74
N THR A 219 14.46 -1.25 1.72
CA THR A 219 13.68 -1.57 0.52
C THR A 219 13.09 -0.31 -0.11
N LYS A 220 12.66 -0.38 -1.36
CA LYS A 220 11.75 0.64 -1.93
C LYS A 220 10.43 0.62 -1.15
N VAL A 221 9.67 1.71 -1.27
CA VAL A 221 8.29 1.73 -0.76
C VAL A 221 7.52 0.59 -1.42
N MET A 222 6.95 -0.28 -0.58
CA MET A 222 6.10 -1.39 -0.95
C MET A 222 4.69 -1.13 -0.43
N LYS A 223 3.70 -1.75 -1.07
CA LYS A 223 2.29 -1.65 -0.68
C LYS A 223 1.80 -3.00 -0.17
N ALA A 224 1.29 -3.01 1.07
CA ALA A 224 0.51 -4.12 1.61
C ALA A 224 -0.94 -3.99 1.13
N LEU A 225 -1.57 -5.11 0.78
CA LEU A 225 -2.91 -5.15 0.16
C LEU A 225 -3.73 -6.28 0.78
N ALA A 226 -5.00 -6.01 1.06
CA ALA A 226 -5.97 -7.01 1.47
C ALA A 226 -7.35 -6.69 0.88
N GLN A 227 -8.07 -7.74 0.51
CA GLN A 227 -9.52 -7.68 0.30
C GLN A 227 -10.20 -7.96 1.64
N ILE A 228 -11.08 -7.05 2.06
CA ILE A 228 -11.81 -7.15 3.32
C ILE A 228 -13.31 -6.91 3.13
N VAL A 229 -14.06 -7.13 4.20
CA VAL A 229 -15.51 -6.99 4.23
C VAL A 229 -15.85 -5.70 4.98
N PRO A 230 -16.43 -4.69 4.31
CA PRO A 230 -16.91 -3.48 4.97
C PRO A 230 -17.85 -3.80 6.14
N GLY A 231 -17.70 -3.09 7.25
CA GLY A 231 -18.54 -3.28 8.44
C GLY A 231 -18.13 -4.42 9.38
N ASP A 232 -17.32 -5.40 8.94
CA ASP A 232 -16.72 -6.40 9.83
C ASP A 232 -15.60 -5.78 10.67
N THR A 233 -15.45 -6.17 11.94
CA THR A 233 -14.31 -5.70 12.74
C THR A 233 -13.05 -6.49 12.39
N TYR A 234 -11.96 -5.77 12.13
CA TYR A 234 -10.63 -6.34 11.91
C TYR A 234 -9.65 -5.90 12.99
N LYS A 235 -8.75 -6.80 13.39
CA LYS A 235 -7.54 -6.47 14.16
C LYS A 235 -6.34 -6.54 13.23
N ILE A 236 -5.54 -5.47 13.19
CA ILE A 236 -4.23 -5.46 12.53
C ILE A 236 -3.14 -5.47 13.60
N GLU A 237 -2.19 -6.41 13.47
CA GLU A 237 -1.00 -6.47 14.31
C GLU A 237 0.23 -6.26 13.42
N LEU A 238 0.96 -5.16 13.66
CA LEU A 238 2.16 -4.78 12.94
C LEU A 238 3.35 -5.22 13.78
N LEU A 239 3.95 -6.36 13.46
CA LEU A 239 4.91 -7.05 14.32
C LEU A 239 6.28 -7.15 13.66
N ILE A 240 7.35 -6.96 14.43
CA ILE A 240 8.73 -7.29 14.05
C ILE A 240 9.46 -7.88 15.25
N ALA A 241 10.37 -8.81 14.99
CA ALA A 241 11.16 -9.44 16.04
C ALA A 241 12.48 -9.97 15.50
N ASP A 242 13.44 -10.05 16.41
CA ASP A 242 14.70 -10.72 16.15
C ASP A 242 14.51 -12.24 16.19
N SER A 243 15.27 -12.93 15.36
CA SER A 243 15.29 -14.38 15.37
C SER A 243 16.71 -14.90 15.56
N ASN A 244 16.86 -16.00 16.31
CA ASN A 244 18.12 -16.64 16.68
C ASN A 244 18.92 -15.87 17.74
N ASP A 245 19.16 -14.59 17.55
CA ASP A 245 19.81 -13.71 18.50
C ASP A 245 19.36 -12.27 18.28
N ALA A 246 19.61 -11.39 19.26
CA ALA A 246 19.21 -9.98 19.17
C ALA A 246 20.26 -9.08 18.49
N ASN A 247 21.20 -9.66 17.72
CA ASN A 247 22.20 -8.85 17.04
C ASN A 247 21.65 -8.34 15.71
N PHE A 248 21.81 -7.03 15.50
CA PHE A 248 21.43 -6.27 14.30
C PHE A 248 19.92 -6.14 14.11
N ASP A 249 19.39 -5.03 14.62
CA ASP A 249 17.95 -4.77 14.57
C ASP A 249 17.47 -4.52 13.13
N SER A 250 16.20 -4.87 12.91
CA SER A 250 15.42 -4.51 11.73
C SER A 250 14.28 -3.56 12.10
N ALA A 251 13.79 -2.79 11.14
CA ALA A 251 12.69 -1.84 11.35
C ALA A 251 11.74 -1.76 10.16
N ILE A 252 10.50 -1.41 10.48
CA ILE A 252 9.42 -1.12 9.54
C ILE A 252 9.08 0.37 9.68
N PHE A 253 8.99 1.05 8.56
CA PHE A 253 8.50 2.42 8.45
C PHE A 253 7.18 2.39 7.70
N LEU A 254 6.12 2.87 8.33
CA LEU A 254 4.76 2.90 7.80
C LEU A 254 4.41 4.35 7.46
N GLU A 255 3.90 4.58 6.26
CA GLU A 255 3.55 5.93 5.80
C GLU A 255 2.28 6.45 6.50
N ALA A 256 2.36 7.66 7.06
CA ALA A 256 1.22 8.35 7.64
C ALA A 256 0.10 8.53 6.61
N GLY A 257 -1.16 8.35 7.03
CA GLY A 257 -2.31 8.47 6.15
C GLY A 257 -2.34 7.48 4.98
N SER A 258 -1.51 6.43 5.00
CA SER A 258 -1.51 5.44 3.91
C SER A 258 -2.55 4.34 4.09
N PHE A 259 -3.12 4.18 5.29
CA PHE A 259 -4.21 3.22 5.53
C PHE A 259 -5.49 3.76 4.87
N GLN A 260 -5.72 3.32 3.64
CA GLN A 260 -6.89 3.68 2.85
C GLN A 260 -8.02 2.70 3.13
N THR A 261 -9.16 3.24 3.59
CA THR A 261 -10.41 2.49 3.83
C THR A 261 -11.61 3.14 3.15
N ASN A 262 -11.39 4.05 2.19
CA ASN A 262 -12.44 4.86 1.55
C ASN A 262 -13.38 4.01 0.69
N VAL A 263 -14.67 4.35 0.69
CA VAL A 263 -15.66 3.77 -0.23
C VAL A 263 -15.08 3.76 -1.64
N ASN A 264 -15.20 2.62 -2.33
CA ASN A 264 -14.70 2.42 -3.69
C ASN A 264 -15.80 1.74 -4.53
N LEU A 265 -16.27 2.41 -5.56
CA LEU A 265 -17.26 1.97 -6.54
C LEU A 265 -16.60 1.24 -7.72
N GLY A 266 -15.26 1.21 -7.76
CA GLY A 266 -14.43 0.61 -8.79
C GLY A 266 -13.89 1.63 -9.79
N ASP A 267 -13.00 1.17 -10.66
CA ASP A 267 -12.44 1.98 -11.74
C ASP A 267 -13.50 2.38 -12.77
N ASP A 268 -13.23 3.47 -13.50
CA ASP A 268 -14.02 3.91 -14.65
C ASP A 268 -14.19 2.79 -15.68
N GLU A 269 -15.41 2.64 -16.21
CA GLU A 269 -15.75 1.49 -17.05
C GLU A 269 -16.65 1.90 -18.23
N ALA A 270 -16.53 1.16 -19.34
CA ALA A 270 -17.47 1.25 -20.45
C ALA A 270 -18.56 0.17 -20.35
N ILE A 271 -19.83 0.57 -20.44
CA ILE A 271 -20.98 -0.35 -20.43
C ILE A 271 -21.60 -0.50 -21.84
N CYS A 272 -22.08 -1.71 -22.15
CA CYS A 272 -22.79 -1.96 -23.40
C CYS A 272 -24.19 -1.34 -23.39
N LEU A 273 -24.71 -1.02 -24.58
CA LEU A 273 -26.07 -0.48 -24.70
C LEU A 273 -27.11 -1.46 -24.13
N GLY A 274 -27.91 -0.98 -23.18
CA GLY A 274 -28.96 -1.77 -22.53
C GLY A 274 -28.46 -2.72 -21.42
N GLN A 275 -27.16 -2.74 -21.14
CA GLN A 275 -26.61 -3.44 -19.98
C GLN A 275 -26.91 -2.65 -18.71
N SER A 276 -27.21 -3.36 -17.62
CA SER A 276 -27.28 -2.78 -16.29
C SER A 276 -26.04 -3.15 -15.47
N LYS A 277 -25.51 -2.20 -14.70
CA LYS A 277 -24.48 -2.44 -13.67
C LYS A 277 -25.09 -2.13 -12.31
N THR A 278 -24.73 -2.88 -11.28
CA THR A 278 -25.09 -2.55 -9.89
C THR A 278 -23.85 -2.01 -9.20
N LEU A 279 -23.88 -0.72 -8.85
CA LEU A 279 -22.91 -0.10 -7.98
C LEU A 279 -23.28 -0.43 -6.54
N THR A 280 -22.28 -0.63 -5.67
CA THR A 280 -22.49 -0.96 -4.27
C THR A 280 -21.39 -0.39 -3.42
N THR A 281 -21.73 0.15 -2.25
CA THR A 281 -20.74 0.53 -1.22
C THR A 281 -20.41 -0.61 -0.28
N GLY A 282 -21.29 -1.63 -0.21
CA GLY A 282 -21.16 -2.73 0.74
C GLY A 282 -21.47 -2.35 2.21
N LEU A 283 -21.75 -1.08 2.49
CA LEU A 283 -21.95 -0.57 3.85
C LEU A 283 -23.36 -0.83 4.37
N ASP A 284 -23.49 -1.11 5.68
CA ASP A 284 -24.78 -1.35 6.32
C ASP A 284 -25.62 -0.07 6.41
N THR A 285 -26.76 -0.05 5.73
CA THR A 285 -27.73 1.06 5.76
C THR A 285 -28.26 1.42 7.16
N GLN A 286 -28.08 0.57 8.18
CA GLN A 286 -28.42 0.90 9.56
C GLN A 286 -27.38 1.82 10.23
N LEU A 287 -26.12 1.74 9.79
CA LEU A 287 -25.00 2.50 10.35
C LEU A 287 -24.63 3.70 9.47
N TYR A 288 -24.92 3.62 8.17
CA TYR A 288 -24.52 4.59 7.16
C TYR A 288 -25.72 5.06 6.31
N ASN A 289 -25.79 6.36 6.02
CA ASN A 289 -26.76 6.92 5.07
C ASN A 289 -26.10 7.20 3.73
N HIS A 290 -26.76 6.77 2.66
CA HIS A 290 -26.27 6.89 1.28
C HIS A 290 -27.11 7.89 0.50
N THR A 291 -26.44 8.76 -0.24
CA THR A 291 -27.06 9.64 -1.24
C THR A 291 -26.38 9.42 -2.58
N TRP A 292 -27.11 8.85 -3.54
CA TRP A 292 -26.58 8.57 -4.87
C TRP A 292 -26.86 9.72 -5.83
N LYS A 293 -25.86 10.08 -6.63
CA LYS A 293 -25.93 11.15 -7.63
C LYS A 293 -25.52 10.64 -9.01
N MET A 294 -26.09 11.25 -10.04
CA MET A 294 -25.68 11.12 -11.44
C MET A 294 -25.46 12.53 -11.99
N ASN A 295 -24.29 12.80 -12.55
CA ASN A 295 -23.89 14.12 -13.05
C ASN A 295 -24.17 15.24 -12.02
N GLY A 296 -23.84 14.96 -10.76
CA GLY A 296 -24.05 15.87 -9.61
C GLY A 296 -25.49 15.99 -9.09
N SER A 297 -26.49 15.40 -9.76
CA SER A 297 -27.90 15.44 -9.34
C SER A 297 -28.30 14.17 -8.61
N VAL A 298 -29.03 14.29 -7.49
CA VAL A 298 -29.50 13.12 -6.73
C VAL A 298 -30.43 12.26 -7.59
N VAL A 299 -30.12 10.98 -7.71
CA VAL A 299 -30.90 9.99 -8.49
C VAL A 299 -31.61 8.96 -7.62
N ASN A 300 -31.20 8.81 -6.37
CA ASN A 300 -31.87 7.95 -5.41
C ASN A 300 -32.06 8.68 -4.08
N TYR A 301 -33.32 8.75 -3.63
CA TYR A 301 -33.72 9.40 -2.38
C TYR A 301 -33.97 8.40 -1.24
N THR A 302 -33.82 7.09 -1.48
CA THR A 302 -33.89 6.07 -0.44
C THR A 302 -32.48 5.70 0.02
N ASN A 303 -32.31 5.53 1.34
CA ASN A 303 -31.04 5.05 1.88
C ASN A 303 -30.83 3.59 1.47
N THR A 304 -30.03 3.39 0.43
CA THR A 304 -29.70 2.08 -0.14
C THR A 304 -28.20 2.05 -0.38
N ASN A 305 -27.56 0.94 -0.02
CA ASN A 305 -26.13 0.73 -0.25
C ASN A 305 -25.83 0.26 -1.68
N THR A 306 -26.85 0.15 -2.55
CA THR A 306 -26.72 -0.24 -3.95
C THR A 306 -27.49 0.69 -4.88
N LEU A 307 -26.99 0.84 -6.11
CA LEU A 307 -27.64 1.57 -7.19
C LEU A 307 -27.50 0.78 -8.50
N THR A 308 -28.61 0.38 -9.09
CA THR A 308 -28.62 -0.22 -10.44
C THR A 308 -28.69 0.89 -11.49
N VAL A 309 -27.71 0.94 -12.37
CA VAL A 309 -27.53 1.96 -13.41
C VAL A 309 -27.57 1.32 -14.79
N THR A 310 -28.17 2.01 -15.76
CA THR A 310 -28.35 1.55 -17.15
C THR A 310 -27.92 2.55 -18.20
N ASN A 311 -27.56 3.77 -17.79
CA ASN A 311 -27.16 4.84 -18.68
C ASN A 311 -25.70 5.23 -18.41
N PRO A 312 -24.96 5.69 -19.42
CA PRO A 312 -23.66 6.31 -19.18
C PRO A 312 -23.83 7.62 -18.40
N GLY A 313 -22.81 7.97 -17.62
CA GLY A 313 -22.73 9.19 -16.82
C GLY A 313 -21.73 9.06 -15.67
N ASP A 314 -21.52 10.16 -14.97
CA ASP A 314 -20.69 10.20 -13.77
C ASP A 314 -21.58 9.88 -12.57
N TYR A 315 -21.35 8.73 -11.93
CA TYR A 315 -22.12 8.28 -10.78
C TYR A 315 -21.30 8.45 -9.51
N SER A 316 -21.87 9.09 -8.50
CA SER A 316 -21.21 9.26 -7.20
C SER A 316 -22.12 8.90 -6.04
N VAL A 317 -21.49 8.54 -4.92
CA VAL A 317 -22.18 8.27 -3.66
C VAL A 317 -21.61 9.17 -2.57
N GLU A 318 -22.49 9.78 -1.80
CA GLU A 318 -22.17 10.43 -0.53
C GLU A 318 -22.63 9.52 0.60
N VAL A 319 -21.69 9.06 1.42
CA VAL A 319 -21.98 8.22 2.58
C VAL A 319 -21.71 9.01 3.85
N THR A 320 -22.73 9.14 4.70
CA THR A 320 -22.58 9.74 6.03
C THR A 320 -22.66 8.68 7.12
N VAL A 321 -21.75 8.75 8.08
CA VAL A 321 -21.76 7.87 9.24
C VAL A 321 -22.71 8.45 10.29
N ASN A 322 -23.61 7.62 10.80
CA ASN A 322 -24.56 8.05 11.82
C ASN A 322 -23.82 8.59 13.05
N ASN A 323 -24.20 9.79 13.51
CA ASN A 323 -23.72 10.43 14.74
C ASN A 323 -22.28 10.96 14.77
N THR A 324 -21.49 10.86 13.69
CA THR A 324 -20.12 11.43 13.66
C THR A 324 -19.97 12.60 12.70
N GLY A 325 -20.92 12.80 11.77
CA GLY A 325 -20.85 13.86 10.76
C GLY A 325 -19.78 13.63 9.69
N CYS A 326 -19.12 12.48 9.70
CA CYS A 326 -18.21 12.05 8.65
C CYS A 326 -18.97 11.94 7.32
N LEU A 327 -18.39 12.48 6.25
CA LEU A 327 -18.84 12.36 4.87
C LEU A 327 -17.75 11.66 4.06
N LEU A 328 -18.07 10.52 3.48
CA LEU A 328 -17.26 9.80 2.50
C LEU A 328 -17.87 10.00 1.13
N THR A 329 -17.04 10.09 0.11
CA THR A 329 -17.49 10.20 -1.26
C THR A 329 -16.66 9.32 -2.16
N ASP A 330 -17.31 8.79 -3.18
CA ASP A 330 -16.62 8.17 -4.30
C ASP A 330 -17.39 8.39 -5.60
N GLU A 331 -16.69 8.38 -6.72
CA GLU A 331 -17.22 8.62 -8.06
C GLU A 331 -16.66 7.61 -9.06
N ILE A 332 -17.53 7.10 -9.93
CA ILE A 332 -17.18 6.23 -11.05
C ILE A 332 -17.78 6.80 -12.33
N GLN A 333 -16.96 6.92 -13.37
CA GLN A 333 -17.42 7.28 -14.70
C GLN A 333 -17.82 6.04 -15.49
N LEU A 334 -19.10 6.01 -15.91
CA LEU A 334 -19.59 4.99 -16.84
C LEU A 334 -19.75 5.59 -18.23
N THR A 335 -18.96 5.09 -19.17
CA THR A 335 -19.06 5.49 -20.58
C THR A 335 -19.86 4.47 -21.38
N GLN A 336 -20.44 4.88 -22.50
CA GLN A 336 -21.06 3.93 -23.43
C GLN A 336 -20.02 3.49 -24.45
N VAL A 337 -19.90 2.17 -24.63
CA VAL A 337 -19.06 1.59 -25.69
C VAL A 337 -19.47 2.20 -27.04
N GLN A 338 -18.52 2.84 -27.71
CA GLN A 338 -18.70 3.38 -29.05
C GLN A 338 -18.30 2.30 -30.05
N ILE A 339 -19.25 1.89 -30.91
CA ILE A 339 -18.99 0.97 -32.01
C ILE A 339 -19.05 1.77 -33.31
N ASN A 340 -17.97 1.74 -34.08
CA ASN A 340 -17.95 2.38 -35.39
C ASN A 340 -18.88 1.67 -36.36
N GLU A 341 -19.41 2.40 -37.34
CA GLU A 341 -20.20 1.76 -38.39
C GLU A 341 -19.35 0.79 -39.22
N ALA A 342 -19.95 -0.35 -39.56
CA ALA A 342 -19.36 -1.30 -40.49
C ALA A 342 -19.25 -0.67 -41.89
N ASN A 343 -18.13 -0.92 -42.56
CA ASN A 343 -17.94 -0.54 -43.96
C ASN A 343 -18.94 -1.29 -44.85
N ASN A 344 -19.58 -0.53 -45.74
CA ASN A 344 -20.37 -1.11 -46.82
C ASN A 344 -19.47 -1.92 -47.74
N LEU A 345 -19.73 -3.22 -47.83
CA LEU A 345 -19.08 -4.08 -48.81
C LEU A 345 -19.65 -3.78 -50.20
N LYS A 346 -18.80 -3.71 -51.21
CA LYS A 346 -19.19 -3.46 -52.60
C LYS A 346 -18.55 -4.50 -53.52
N ILE A 347 -19.33 -5.04 -54.44
CA ILE A 347 -18.85 -5.89 -55.52
C ILE A 347 -19.44 -5.41 -56.85
N CYS A 348 -18.63 -5.42 -57.91
CA CYS A 348 -19.10 -5.09 -59.25
C CYS A 348 -19.80 -6.31 -59.87
N TYR A 349 -20.93 -6.07 -60.52
CA TYR A 349 -21.66 -7.08 -61.28
C TYR A 349 -20.88 -7.47 -62.55
N ASP A 350 -20.79 -8.77 -62.84
CA ASP A 350 -20.09 -9.31 -64.02
C ASP A 350 -20.63 -10.69 -64.50
N ASP A 351 -21.93 -10.93 -64.33
CA ASP A 351 -22.63 -12.15 -64.78
C ASP A 351 -22.22 -13.49 -64.12
N ARG A 352 -21.38 -13.47 -63.08
CA ARG A 352 -21.03 -14.70 -62.35
C ARG A 352 -22.20 -15.27 -61.52
N ALA A 353 -22.30 -16.60 -61.44
CA ALA A 353 -23.42 -17.30 -60.79
C ALA A 353 -23.47 -17.16 -59.27
N ASN A 354 -22.32 -16.90 -58.62
CA ASN A 354 -22.20 -16.75 -57.17
C ASN A 354 -21.32 -15.53 -56.84
N TYR A 355 -21.72 -14.76 -55.82
CA TYR A 355 -20.95 -13.65 -55.26
C TYR A 355 -20.47 -14.02 -53.85
N PHE A 356 -19.22 -13.69 -53.53
CA PHE A 356 -18.64 -13.89 -52.20
C PHE A 356 -18.48 -12.55 -51.49
N TRP A 357 -18.98 -12.47 -50.26
CA TRP A 357 -18.87 -11.29 -49.41
C TRP A 357 -17.92 -11.61 -48.26
N ASP A 358 -16.76 -10.95 -48.24
CA ASP A 358 -15.83 -11.07 -47.13
C ASP A 358 -16.27 -10.16 -45.96
N LEU A 359 -17.00 -10.74 -45.02
CA LEU A 359 -17.46 -10.03 -43.82
C LEU A 359 -16.30 -9.66 -42.88
N THR A 360 -15.14 -10.32 -43.00
CA THR A 360 -13.97 -10.07 -42.14
C THR A 360 -13.32 -8.71 -42.39
N VAL A 361 -13.70 -8.04 -43.49
CA VAL A 361 -13.38 -6.63 -43.74
C VAL A 361 -13.94 -5.72 -42.63
N ASN A 362 -14.96 -6.15 -41.88
CA ASN A 362 -15.52 -5.44 -40.72
C ASN A 362 -15.12 -6.07 -39.37
N ASN A 363 -13.90 -6.61 -39.27
CA ASN A 363 -13.34 -7.10 -38.00
C ASN A 363 -13.22 -5.99 -36.93
N HIS A 364 -12.90 -6.39 -35.70
CA HIS A 364 -12.79 -5.55 -34.50
C HIS A 364 -12.14 -4.18 -34.71
N GLN A 365 -11.02 -4.12 -35.44
CA GLN A 365 -10.30 -2.88 -35.71
C GLN A 365 -11.16 -1.85 -36.45
N ILE A 366 -11.97 -2.28 -37.42
CA ILE A 366 -12.88 -1.39 -38.17
C ILE A 366 -14.01 -0.90 -37.27
N LEU A 367 -14.54 -1.80 -36.44
CA LEU A 367 -15.59 -1.50 -35.48
C LEU A 367 -15.09 -0.69 -34.26
N GLY A 368 -13.78 -0.45 -34.15
CA GLY A 368 -13.17 0.33 -33.07
C GLY A 368 -13.13 -0.39 -31.72
N VAL A 369 -13.20 -1.72 -31.71
CA VAL A 369 -13.22 -2.54 -30.49
C VAL A 369 -11.98 -3.43 -30.40
N SER A 370 -11.63 -3.88 -29.18
CA SER A 370 -10.49 -4.79 -28.96
C SER A 370 -10.90 -6.26 -29.07
N PRO A 371 -10.11 -7.13 -29.73
CA PRO A 371 -10.34 -8.58 -29.72
C PRO A 371 -10.21 -9.24 -28.34
N SER A 372 -9.55 -8.61 -27.38
CA SER A 372 -9.42 -9.14 -26.01
C SER A 372 -10.71 -9.01 -25.20
N ASP A 373 -11.56 -8.04 -25.56
CA ASP A 373 -12.68 -7.61 -24.73
C ASP A 373 -14.04 -7.93 -25.38
N TYR A 374 -14.06 -8.20 -26.69
CA TYR A 374 -15.28 -8.41 -27.47
C TYR A 374 -15.19 -9.62 -28.39
N GLU A 375 -16.27 -10.40 -28.46
CA GLU A 375 -16.46 -11.45 -29.47
C GLU A 375 -17.26 -10.90 -30.66
N LEU A 376 -16.82 -11.22 -31.88
CA LEU A 376 -17.48 -10.79 -33.11
C LEU A 376 -18.11 -11.98 -33.83
N PHE A 377 -19.42 -11.88 -34.08
CA PHE A 377 -20.20 -12.90 -34.76
C PHE A 377 -20.66 -12.42 -36.14
N TYR A 378 -20.59 -13.32 -37.11
CA TYR A 378 -21.01 -13.08 -38.48
C TYR A 378 -22.23 -13.93 -38.80
N TYR A 379 -23.27 -13.32 -39.34
CA TYR A 379 -24.51 -13.99 -39.70
C TYR A 379 -24.76 -13.83 -41.21
N ALA A 380 -25.13 -14.93 -41.87
CA ALA A 380 -25.73 -14.85 -43.20
C ALA A 380 -27.17 -14.34 -43.02
N SER A 381 -27.54 -13.33 -43.81
CA SER A 381 -28.90 -12.76 -43.82
C SER A 381 -29.94 -13.76 -44.28
#